data_AF-A0A7K2S6R1-F1
#
_entry.id   AF-A0A7K2S6R1-F1
#
_cell.length_a   1.000
_cell.length_b   1.000
_cell.length_c   1.000
_cell.angle_alpha   90.00
_cell.angle_beta   90.00
_cell.angle_gamma   90.00
#
_symmetry.space_group_name_H-M   'P 1'
#
loop_
_entity.id
_entity.type
_entity.pdbx_description
1 polymer ?
#
loop_
_entity_poly.entity_id
_entity_poly.type
_entity_poly.pdbx_seq_one_letter_code
_entity_poly.pdbx_strand_id
1 'polypeptide(L)'
;MTFRQQYLYGKGPIELNAGRRTLKVTVSNTGDRAVQIGSHYHFFEVNSALSFDRQKTLGMHLNIAAGTSVRFEPGGSREVELCAYAGTGRLTGFSGLLNGSLSSHPARVEAVRKAIEQGFQGAQGTSGPKRPASAAGRSTAKSPKETKDAKGPKDTKGSKGSPVTKKEKKGSR
;
A
#
# COMPACT_ATOMS: atom_id res chain seq x y z
N MET A 1 22.39 -51.41 -7.92
CA MET A 1 21.50 -50.41 -8.57
C MET A 1 21.23 -49.30 -7.58
N THR A 2 21.74 -48.10 -7.83
CA THR A 2 21.58 -46.95 -6.93
C THR A 2 20.36 -46.16 -7.36
N PHE A 3 19.25 -46.28 -6.63
CA PHE A 3 18.09 -45.41 -6.84
C PHE A 3 18.45 -43.99 -6.38
N ARG A 4 18.51 -43.06 -7.33
CA ARG A 4 18.59 -41.63 -6.98
C ARG A 4 17.20 -41.19 -6.55
N GLN A 5 17.12 -40.56 -5.37
CA GLN A 5 15.88 -39.92 -4.95
C GLN A 5 15.54 -38.80 -5.93
N GLN A 6 14.28 -38.77 -6.36
CA GLN A 6 13.74 -37.75 -7.26
C GLN A 6 12.53 -37.09 -6.60
N TYR A 7 12.47 -35.76 -6.66
CA TYR A 7 11.28 -35.02 -6.29
C TYR A 7 10.31 -34.96 -7.47
N LEU A 8 9.05 -35.31 -7.21
CA LEU A 8 7.94 -35.14 -8.15
C LEU A 8 7.12 -33.93 -7.71
N TYR A 9 7.17 -32.85 -8.49
CA TYR A 9 6.46 -31.61 -8.17
C TYR A 9 5.09 -31.55 -8.83
N GLY A 10 4.15 -30.86 -8.16
CA GLY A 10 2.89 -30.46 -8.78
C GLY A 10 3.12 -29.42 -9.88
N LYS A 11 2.17 -29.32 -10.82
CA LYS A 11 2.19 -28.28 -11.86
C LYS A 11 1.54 -27.00 -11.32
N GLY A 12 2.15 -25.85 -11.58
CA GLY A 12 1.58 -24.54 -11.31
C GLY A 12 2.40 -23.69 -10.33
N PRO A 13 2.19 -22.37 -10.33
CA PRO A 13 2.84 -21.47 -9.40
C PRO A 13 2.27 -21.64 -7.98
N ILE A 14 3.10 -21.36 -6.98
CA ILE A 14 2.67 -21.31 -5.57
C ILE A 14 2.46 -19.84 -5.21
N GLU A 15 1.23 -19.48 -4.82
CA GLU A 15 0.93 -18.15 -4.31
C GLU A 15 1.55 -17.97 -2.92
N LEU A 16 2.26 -16.86 -2.73
CA LEU A 16 2.88 -16.50 -1.46
C LEU A 16 2.02 -15.47 -0.75
N ASN A 17 1.94 -15.58 0.59
CA ASN A 17 1.30 -14.58 1.45
C ASN A 17 -0.18 -14.28 1.12
N ALA A 18 -0.91 -15.29 0.62
CA ALA A 18 -2.31 -15.16 0.24
C ALA A 18 -3.18 -14.60 1.38
N GLY A 19 -4.16 -13.76 1.01
CA GLY A 19 -5.14 -13.18 1.93
C GLY A 19 -4.61 -12.08 2.86
N ARG A 20 -3.40 -11.57 2.63
CA ARG A 20 -2.79 -10.52 3.46
C ARG A 20 -2.86 -9.16 2.81
N ARG A 21 -2.89 -8.11 3.63
CA ARG A 21 -2.81 -6.73 3.16
C ARG A 21 -1.44 -6.48 2.53
N THR A 22 -1.44 -6.09 1.27
CA THR A 22 -0.24 -5.66 0.55
C THR A 22 -0.19 -4.14 0.41
N LEU A 23 1.00 -3.60 0.20
CA LEU A 23 1.24 -2.18 -0.04
C LEU A 23 2.43 -2.01 -0.98
N LYS A 24 2.25 -1.28 -2.07
CA LYS A 24 3.36 -0.88 -2.94
C LYS A 24 3.96 0.42 -2.44
N VAL A 25 5.28 0.45 -2.29
CA VAL A 25 6.04 1.61 -1.80
C VAL A 25 7.26 1.82 -2.67
N THR A 26 7.45 3.05 -3.13
CA THR A 26 8.69 3.47 -3.77
C THR A 26 9.71 3.81 -2.70
N VAL A 27 10.88 3.17 -2.76
CA VAL A 27 11.95 3.29 -1.78
C VAL A 27 13.18 3.81 -2.48
N SER A 28 13.74 4.90 -1.97
CA SER A 28 14.95 5.51 -2.50
C SER A 28 16.09 5.41 -1.50
N ASN A 29 17.25 4.95 -1.93
CA ASN A 29 18.45 4.95 -1.11
C ASN A 29 19.17 6.29 -1.25
N THR A 30 19.18 7.11 -0.19
CA THR A 30 19.90 8.38 -0.17
C THR A 30 21.30 8.24 0.41
N GLY A 31 21.69 7.04 0.82
CA GLY A 31 23.03 6.74 1.32
C GLY A 31 24.04 6.56 0.20
N ASP A 32 25.31 6.56 0.60
CA ASP A 32 26.49 6.29 -0.23
C ASP A 32 26.83 4.79 -0.34
N ARG A 33 26.13 3.95 0.42
CA ARG A 33 26.34 2.49 0.50
C ARG A 33 25.13 1.70 0.04
N ALA A 34 25.39 0.53 -0.54
CA ALA A 34 24.33 -0.39 -0.90
C ALA A 34 23.66 -0.97 0.36
N VAL A 35 22.34 -1.12 0.33
CA VAL A 35 21.53 -1.67 1.42
C VAL A 35 20.76 -2.89 0.93
N GLN A 36 20.81 -3.98 1.68
CA GLN A 36 20.10 -5.22 1.38
C GLN A 36 19.13 -5.56 2.50
N ILE A 37 17.87 -5.77 2.14
CA ILE A 37 16.77 -5.98 3.09
C ILE A 37 16.20 -7.37 2.88
N GLY A 38 16.15 -8.17 3.95
CA GLY A 38 15.59 -9.52 3.92
C GLY A 38 14.06 -9.55 3.89
N SER A 39 13.52 -10.65 3.39
CA SER A 39 12.07 -10.92 3.28
C SER A 39 11.25 -10.62 4.55
N HIS A 40 11.77 -10.98 5.73
CA HIS A 40 11.06 -10.92 7.01
C HIS A 40 11.55 -9.81 7.95
N TYR A 41 12.33 -8.85 7.42
CA TYR A 41 12.75 -7.69 8.20
C TYR A 41 11.59 -6.69 8.33
N HIS A 42 11.41 -6.09 9.51
CA HIS A 42 10.34 -5.11 9.72
C HIS A 42 10.64 -3.85 8.92
N PHE A 43 9.86 -3.62 7.87
CA PHE A 43 10.18 -2.63 6.85
C PHE A 43 10.24 -1.19 7.39
N PHE A 44 9.45 -0.89 8.43
CA PHE A 44 9.51 0.39 9.13
C PHE A 44 10.89 0.69 9.75
N GLU A 45 11.59 -0.35 10.21
CA GLU A 45 12.85 -0.26 10.97
C GLU A 45 14.09 -0.45 10.09
N VAL A 46 13.94 -0.47 8.76
CA VAL A 46 15.10 -0.57 7.85
C VAL A 46 15.97 0.68 7.95
N ASN A 47 17.21 0.57 7.46
CA ASN A 47 18.24 1.60 7.46
C ASN A 47 17.67 3.03 7.29
N SER A 48 18.10 3.95 8.17
CA SER A 48 17.67 5.35 8.20
C SER A 48 17.96 6.10 6.90
N ALA A 49 18.96 5.68 6.12
CA ALA A 49 19.30 6.24 4.81
C ALA A 49 18.28 5.91 3.69
N LEU A 50 17.32 5.01 3.94
CA LEU A 50 16.25 4.73 2.99
C LEU A 50 15.09 5.70 3.19
N SER A 51 14.72 6.41 2.12
CA SER A 51 13.60 7.35 2.10
C SER A 51 12.37 6.71 1.48
N PHE A 52 11.29 6.63 2.27
CA PHE A 52 9.97 6.13 1.89
C PHE A 52 8.94 6.52 2.98
N ASP A 53 7.65 6.31 2.72
CA ASP A 53 6.59 6.60 3.70
C ASP A 53 6.56 5.54 4.83
N ARG A 54 7.33 5.79 5.90
CA ARG A 54 7.51 4.82 6.99
C ARG A 54 6.22 4.56 7.76
N GLN A 55 5.39 5.57 7.96
CA GLN A 55 4.17 5.41 8.75
C GLN A 55 3.22 4.37 8.14
N LYS A 56 3.15 4.29 6.80
CA LYS A 56 2.34 3.29 6.09
C LYS A 56 2.90 1.87 6.15
N THR A 57 4.21 1.72 6.33
CA THR A 57 4.89 0.41 6.34
C THR A 57 4.99 -0.22 7.72
N LEU A 58 4.43 0.41 8.75
CA LEU A 58 4.44 -0.11 10.11
C LEU A 58 3.72 -1.47 10.15
N GLY A 59 4.42 -2.47 10.68
CA GLY A 59 3.93 -3.85 10.74
C GLY A 59 3.92 -4.58 9.40
N MET A 60 4.78 -4.18 8.45
CA MET A 60 4.91 -4.84 7.15
C MET A 60 6.34 -5.35 6.91
N HIS A 61 6.48 -6.34 6.03
CA HIS A 61 7.73 -6.91 5.54
C HIS A 61 7.67 -7.08 4.02
N LEU A 62 8.79 -7.42 3.36
CA LEU A 62 8.81 -7.57 1.90
C LEU A 62 7.95 -8.76 1.44
N ASN A 63 7.10 -8.54 0.44
CA ASN A 63 6.29 -9.58 -0.20
C ASN A 63 7.12 -10.36 -1.24
N ILE A 64 8.15 -11.06 -0.76
CA ILE A 64 9.06 -11.87 -1.58
C ILE A 64 9.20 -13.27 -0.97
N ALA A 65 9.77 -14.22 -1.72
CA ALA A 65 10.02 -15.56 -1.23
C ALA A 65 10.86 -15.55 0.06
N ALA A 66 10.50 -16.42 1.01
CA ALA A 66 11.21 -16.51 2.28
C ALA A 66 12.70 -16.80 2.06
N GLY A 67 13.57 -16.13 2.83
CA GLY A 67 15.03 -16.24 2.68
C GLY A 67 15.63 -15.39 1.56
N THR A 68 14.82 -14.77 0.70
CA THR A 68 15.32 -13.82 -0.30
C THR A 68 15.42 -12.40 0.26
N SER A 69 16.03 -11.50 -0.52
CA SER A 69 16.26 -10.11 -0.14
C SER A 69 16.22 -9.18 -1.35
N VAL A 70 15.92 -7.90 -1.10
CA VAL A 70 15.99 -6.84 -2.11
C VAL A 70 17.20 -5.96 -1.82
N ARG A 71 17.98 -5.71 -2.87
CA ARG A 71 19.15 -4.83 -2.84
C ARG A 71 18.81 -3.46 -3.43
N PHE A 72 19.27 -2.42 -2.75
CA PHE A 72 19.17 -1.03 -3.16
C PHE A 72 20.59 -0.48 -3.33
N GLU A 73 20.93 -0.07 -4.55
CA GLU A 73 22.19 0.60 -4.84
C GLU A 73 22.17 2.04 -4.30
N PRO A 74 23.34 2.66 -4.04
CA PRO A 74 23.44 4.07 -3.66
C PRO A 74 22.74 4.98 -4.69
N GLY A 75 21.88 5.89 -4.24
CA GLY A 75 21.11 6.79 -5.12
C GLY A 75 19.99 6.13 -5.92
N GLY A 76 19.85 4.79 -5.85
CA GLY A 76 18.84 4.05 -6.58
C GLY A 76 17.45 4.18 -5.95
N SER A 77 16.42 4.20 -6.79
CA SER A 77 15.02 4.09 -6.37
C SER A 77 14.37 2.86 -6.98
N ARG A 78 13.55 2.17 -6.19
CA ARG A 78 12.82 0.97 -6.62
C ARG A 78 11.47 0.88 -5.95
N GLU A 79 10.47 0.47 -6.70
CA GLU A 79 9.17 0.07 -6.14
C GLU A 79 9.27 -1.35 -5.58
N VAL A 80 8.83 -1.52 -4.34
CA VAL A 80 8.71 -2.82 -3.67
C VAL A 80 7.30 -3.03 -3.18
N GLU A 81 6.90 -4.29 -3.14
CA GLU A 81 5.64 -4.71 -2.54
C GLU A 81 5.89 -5.24 -1.13
N LEU A 82 5.10 -4.75 -0.19
CA LEU A 82 5.13 -5.13 1.22
C LEU A 82 3.88 -5.93 1.56
N CYS A 83 4.00 -6.82 2.54
CA CYS A 83 2.92 -7.62 3.09
C CYS A 83 2.85 -7.43 4.61
N ALA A 84 1.66 -7.41 5.19
CA ALA A 84 1.48 -7.28 6.63
C ALA A 84 1.95 -8.55 7.38
N TYR A 85 2.60 -8.33 8.53
CA TYR A 85 2.85 -9.43 9.48
C TYR A 85 1.52 -10.04 9.95
N ALA A 86 1.56 -11.34 10.23
CA ALA A 86 0.47 -12.07 10.87
C ALA A 86 0.91 -12.59 12.25
N GLY A 87 0.09 -13.47 12.84
CA GLY A 87 0.33 -13.98 14.18
C GLY A 87 -0.05 -12.96 15.25
N THR A 88 0.67 -12.94 16.37
CA THR A 88 0.37 -12.08 17.53
C THR A 88 0.67 -10.59 17.29
N GLY A 89 1.35 -10.26 16.17
CA GLY A 89 1.72 -8.87 15.84
C GLY A 89 2.75 -8.27 16.80
N ARG A 90 3.49 -9.10 17.54
CA ARG A 90 4.57 -8.65 18.43
C ARG A 90 5.90 -8.62 17.68
N LEU A 91 6.52 -7.44 17.58
CA LEU A 91 7.78 -7.21 16.87
C LEU A 91 8.83 -6.69 17.86
N THR A 92 9.97 -7.37 17.92
CA THR A 92 11.06 -7.11 18.88
C THR A 92 12.42 -7.31 18.21
N GLY A 93 13.42 -6.49 18.57
CA GLY A 93 14.76 -6.56 17.99
C GLY A 93 14.99 -5.44 16.98
N PHE A 94 15.12 -5.77 15.69
CA PHE A 94 15.28 -4.83 14.56
C PHE A 94 16.15 -3.60 14.89
N SER A 95 15.60 -2.38 14.82
CA SER A 95 16.28 -1.15 15.27
C SER A 95 15.75 -0.65 16.62
N GLY A 96 14.97 -1.47 17.31
CA GLY A 96 14.42 -1.17 18.63
C GLY A 96 13.37 -0.06 18.63
N LEU A 97 12.78 0.27 17.48
CA LEU A 97 11.82 1.37 17.38
C LEU A 97 10.47 0.97 18.00
N LEU A 98 9.94 -0.20 17.61
CA LEU A 98 8.62 -0.64 18.07
C LEU A 98 8.66 -1.44 19.38
N ASN A 99 9.52 -2.47 19.48
CA ASN A 99 9.68 -3.34 20.67
C ASN A 99 8.37 -3.66 21.41
N GLY A 100 7.34 -4.07 20.67
CA GLY A 100 5.98 -4.14 21.22
C GLY A 100 4.97 -4.77 20.27
N SER A 101 3.70 -4.68 20.65
CA SER A 101 2.60 -5.17 19.82
C SER A 101 2.12 -4.09 18.84
N LEU A 102 1.88 -4.49 17.59
CA LEU A 102 1.23 -3.67 16.57
C LEU A 102 -0.21 -3.29 16.94
N SER A 103 -0.87 -4.06 17.81
CA SER A 103 -2.22 -3.73 18.31
C SER A 103 -2.22 -2.58 19.32
N SER A 104 -1.09 -2.30 19.96
CA SER A 104 -0.96 -1.24 20.95
C SER A 104 -0.79 0.10 20.25
N HIS A 105 -1.78 0.98 20.37
CA HIS A 105 -1.69 2.34 19.84
C HIS A 105 -0.51 3.12 20.45
N PRO A 106 -0.29 3.12 21.78
CA PRO A 106 0.88 3.78 22.38
C PRO A 106 2.21 3.31 21.79
N ALA A 107 2.40 2.00 21.63
CA ALA A 107 3.65 1.45 21.09
C ALA A 107 3.92 1.93 19.66
N ARG A 108 2.89 2.04 18.83
CA ARG A 108 3.01 2.57 17.46
C ARG A 108 3.40 4.04 17.44
N VAL A 109 2.80 4.85 18.32
CA VAL A 109 3.12 6.28 18.42
C VAL A 109 4.56 6.48 18.88
N GLU A 110 5.00 5.73 19.89
CA GLU A 110 6.38 5.76 20.36
C GLU A 110 7.38 5.33 19.27
N ALA A 111 7.03 4.32 18.48
CA ALA A 111 7.88 3.86 17.37
C ALA A 111 8.11 4.96 16.33
N VAL A 112 7.05 5.69 15.95
CA VAL A 112 7.14 6.83 15.04
C VAL A 112 7.94 7.98 15.66
N ARG A 113 7.73 8.26 16.95
CA ARG A 113 8.49 9.29 17.67
C ARG A 113 9.99 8.99 17.67
N LYS A 114 10.38 7.76 18.02
CA LYS A 114 11.78 7.31 18.00
C LYS A 114 12.39 7.36 16.61
N ALA A 115 11.62 6.98 15.57
CA ALA A 115 12.08 7.06 14.18
C ALA A 115 12.40 8.51 13.78
N ILE A 116 11.57 9.47 14.21
CA ILE A 116 11.80 10.90 14.00
C ILE A 116 13.03 11.38 14.76
N GLU A 117 13.14 11.06 16.05
CA GLU A 117 14.26 11.46 16.91
C GLU A 117 15.60 10.92 16.41
N GLN A 118 15.61 9.69 15.90
CA GLN A 118 16.81 9.04 15.35
C GLN A 118 17.09 9.38 13.88
N GLY A 119 16.29 10.24 13.25
CA GLY A 119 16.55 10.76 11.92
C GLY A 119 16.30 9.77 10.78
N PHE A 120 15.37 8.83 10.92
CA PHE A 120 14.98 7.92 9.84
C PHE A 120 14.28 8.69 8.71
N GLN A 121 14.81 8.60 7.50
CA GLN A 121 14.27 9.33 6.34
C GLN A 121 12.83 8.89 6.04
N GLY A 122 11.91 9.86 5.90
CA GLY A 122 10.49 9.60 5.66
C GLY A 122 9.67 9.15 6.89
N ALA A 123 10.22 9.30 8.11
CA ALA A 123 9.47 9.14 9.36
C ALA A 123 8.50 10.29 9.64
N GLN A 124 8.86 11.49 9.18
CA GLN A 124 7.95 12.64 9.18
C GLN A 124 6.83 12.32 8.21
N GLY A 125 5.60 12.17 8.72
CA GLY A 125 4.44 11.88 7.89
C GLY A 125 4.42 12.90 6.75
N THR A 126 4.45 12.43 5.51
CA THR A 126 4.20 13.33 4.39
C THR A 126 2.78 13.84 4.58
N SER A 127 2.66 15.07 5.08
CA SER A 127 1.47 15.87 4.82
C SER A 127 1.17 15.71 3.32
N GLY A 128 -0.09 15.41 3.01
CA GLY A 128 -0.55 15.20 1.65
C GLY A 128 -0.15 16.35 0.71
N PRO A 129 -0.39 16.18 -0.60
CA PRO A 129 0.22 16.98 -1.64
C PRO A 129 0.10 18.47 -1.31
N LYS A 130 1.25 19.16 -1.29
CA LYS A 130 1.36 20.60 -1.17
C LYS A 130 0.43 21.22 -2.20
N ARG A 131 -0.76 21.61 -1.76
CA ARG A 131 -1.78 22.29 -2.55
C ARG A 131 -1.08 23.52 -3.14
N PRO A 132 -0.97 23.66 -4.48
CA PRO A 132 -0.25 24.79 -5.03
C PRO A 132 -0.98 26.08 -4.64
N ALA A 133 -0.23 26.97 -3.98
CA ALA A 133 -0.67 28.30 -3.60
C ALA A 133 -0.94 29.14 -4.85
N SER A 134 -2.16 29.65 -4.94
CA SER A 134 -2.59 30.90 -5.59
C SER A 134 -1.78 31.41 -6.79
N ALA A 135 -2.32 31.23 -7.99
CA ALA A 135 -2.20 32.22 -9.06
C ALA A 135 -3.50 33.04 -9.10
N ALA A 136 -3.49 34.16 -8.38
CA ALA A 136 -4.50 35.21 -8.51
C ALA A 136 -4.27 35.92 -9.85
N GLY A 137 -5.00 35.52 -10.89
CA GLY A 137 -5.10 36.21 -12.17
C GLY A 137 -6.51 36.78 -12.32
N ARG A 138 -6.67 38.04 -11.92
CA ARG A 138 -7.90 38.83 -12.11
C ARG A 138 -8.06 39.13 -13.61
N SER A 139 -8.95 38.43 -14.30
CA SER A 139 -9.36 38.79 -15.67
C SER A 139 -10.77 39.39 -15.63
N THR A 140 -10.80 40.71 -15.74
CA THR A 140 -11.98 41.50 -16.12
C THR A 140 -12.20 41.33 -17.62
N ALA A 141 -13.32 40.74 -18.03
CA ALA A 141 -13.81 40.89 -19.41
C ALA A 141 -15.34 40.99 -19.42
N LYS A 142 -15.77 42.15 -19.90
CA LYS A 142 -17.11 42.68 -20.08
C LYS A 142 -17.76 42.04 -21.31
N SER A 143 -19.09 41.85 -21.26
CA SER A 143 -19.97 41.31 -22.30
C SER A 143 -19.84 42.01 -23.67
N PRO A 144 -20.40 41.43 -24.73
CA PRO A 144 -21.73 41.88 -25.15
C PRO A 144 -22.72 40.76 -25.54
N LYS A 145 -23.91 41.21 -25.91
CA LYS A 145 -25.25 40.65 -25.81
C LYS A 145 -25.84 40.53 -27.22
N GLU A 146 -26.45 39.40 -27.57
CA GLU A 146 -27.47 39.23 -28.62
C GLU A 146 -28.27 37.94 -28.29
N THR A 147 -29.44 38.03 -27.65
CA THR A 147 -30.82 38.09 -28.20
C THR A 147 -31.34 36.83 -28.88
N LYS A 148 -32.49 36.36 -28.32
CA LYS A 148 -33.64 35.73 -29.00
C LYS A 148 -33.44 34.29 -29.50
N ASP A 149 -34.38 33.34 -29.41
CA ASP A 149 -35.81 33.32 -29.08
C ASP A 149 -36.22 31.86 -28.73
N ALA A 150 -37.39 31.74 -28.07
CA ALA A 150 -38.37 30.66 -28.22
C ALA A 150 -38.20 29.27 -27.54
N LYS A 151 -39.04 29.08 -26.51
CA LYS A 151 -40.16 28.10 -26.42
C LYS A 151 -39.83 26.61 -26.13
N GLY A 152 -40.27 26.14 -24.94
CA GLY A 152 -40.34 24.72 -24.50
C GLY A 152 -41.43 23.89 -25.21
N PRO A 153 -41.94 22.75 -24.69
CA PRO A 153 -41.92 22.19 -23.31
C PRO A 153 -41.31 20.74 -23.23
N LYS A 154 -40.87 20.22 -22.07
CA LYS A 154 -41.58 19.47 -21.00
C LYS A 154 -42.34 18.23 -21.49
N ASP A 155 -41.99 17.04 -20.95
CA ASP A 155 -42.88 15.91 -20.55
C ASP A 155 -42.01 14.67 -20.24
N THR A 156 -41.76 14.30 -18.97
CA THR A 156 -42.56 13.48 -18.02
C THR A 156 -42.41 11.96 -18.16
N LYS A 157 -42.18 11.32 -17.00
CA LYS A 157 -42.58 9.96 -16.57
C LYS A 157 -42.04 8.77 -17.39
N GLY A 158 -41.59 7.67 -16.82
CA GLY A 158 -41.73 7.15 -15.46
C GLY A 158 -41.89 5.62 -15.51
N SER A 159 -41.67 4.99 -14.36
CA SER A 159 -42.11 3.63 -13.97
C SER A 159 -41.43 2.44 -14.67
N LYS A 160 -40.65 1.63 -13.93
CA LYS A 160 -41.06 0.48 -13.07
C LYS A 160 -41.57 -0.71 -13.90
N GLY A 161 -40.95 -1.88 -13.70
CA GLY A 161 -41.50 -3.14 -14.17
C GLY A 161 -40.60 -4.38 -14.04
N SER A 162 -40.20 -4.74 -12.82
CA SER A 162 -40.24 -6.16 -12.42
C SER A 162 -41.65 -6.40 -11.82
N PRO A 163 -42.19 -7.64 -11.63
CA PRO A 163 -41.47 -8.91 -11.46
C PRO A 163 -42.25 -10.22 -11.86
N VAL A 164 -41.68 -11.38 -11.47
CA VAL A 164 -42.34 -12.67 -11.13
C VAL A 164 -42.74 -13.62 -12.28
N THR A 165 -42.17 -14.85 -12.28
CA THR A 165 -42.91 -16.10 -11.96
C THR A 165 -42.05 -17.38 -11.94
N LYS A 166 -42.24 -18.16 -10.85
CA LYS A 166 -42.37 -19.63 -10.69
C LYS A 166 -41.27 -20.58 -11.19
N LYS A 167 -40.70 -21.52 -10.38
CA LYS A 167 -41.23 -22.59 -9.50
C LYS A 167 -41.36 -23.94 -10.23
N GLU A 168 -40.44 -24.87 -9.96
CA GLU A 168 -40.53 -26.36 -10.03
C GLU A 168 -39.17 -26.88 -9.49
N LYS A 169 -38.96 -27.72 -8.46
CA LYS A 169 -39.61 -28.84 -7.75
C LYS A 169 -39.67 -30.18 -8.51
N LYS A 170 -38.66 -31.04 -8.27
CA LYS A 170 -38.62 -32.54 -8.19
C LYS A 170 -37.27 -33.04 -8.73
N GLY A 171 -36.61 -34.10 -8.26
CA GLY A 171 -36.81 -35.13 -7.23
C GLY A 171 -35.46 -35.87 -7.08
N SER A 172 -35.01 -36.23 -5.88
CA SER A 172 -35.07 -37.60 -5.31
C SER A 172 -34.76 -38.74 -6.29
N ARG A 173 -33.53 -39.24 -6.26
CA ARG A 173 -33.15 -40.59 -5.79
C ARG A 173 -31.66 -40.61 -5.46
#